data_AF-A0A3N5DIJ6-F1
#
_entry.id   AF-A0A3N5DIJ6-F1
#
_cell.length_a   1.000
_cell.length_b   1.000
_cell.length_c   1.000
_cell.angle_alpha   90.00
_cell.angle_beta   90.00
_cell.angle_gamma   90.00
#
_symmetry.space_group_name_H-M   'P 1'
#
loop_
_entity.id
_entity.type
_entity.pdbx_description
1 polymer ?
#
loop_
_entity_poly.entity_id
_entity_poly.type
_entity_poly.pdbx_seq_one_letter_code
_entity_poly.pdbx_strand_id
1 'polypeptide(L)'
;MAQHGLLDNALIVDELCDRLTGGEGLTEICRDDHMPSDDTVYRRMARDPDFAERIARARQAQQEAVPEKIVQMALEATSENWQVVKLRIHAYQWRAAKLAPKKYGDKILHGDDPDNPLPKGFSVNLVKADAAS
;
A
#
# COMPACT_ATOMS: atom_id res chain seq x y z
N MET A 1 -26.60 -4.57 14.84
CA MET A 1 -27.17 -5.93 14.84
C MET A 1 -27.54 -6.46 13.43
N ALA A 2 -26.93 -6.01 12.32
CA ALA A 2 -27.20 -6.62 11.00
C ALA A 2 -26.12 -6.34 9.91
N GLN A 3 -24.83 -6.26 10.24
CA GLN A 3 -23.79 -6.05 9.21
C GLN A 3 -23.38 -7.34 8.46
N HIS A 4 -23.84 -8.52 8.89
CA HIS A 4 -23.38 -9.79 8.33
C HIS A 4 -23.82 -10.03 6.88
N GLY A 5 -24.92 -9.42 6.43
CA GLY A 5 -25.46 -9.59 5.08
C GLY A 5 -25.06 -8.52 4.05
N LEU A 6 -24.32 -7.48 4.45
CA LEU A 6 -23.97 -6.38 3.53
C LEU A 6 -22.97 -6.83 2.45
N LEU A 7 -22.02 -7.69 2.85
CA LEU A 7 -21.00 -8.25 1.96
C LEU A 7 -21.51 -9.43 1.12
N ASP A 8 -22.76 -9.88 1.33
CA ASP A 8 -23.41 -10.84 0.44
C ASP A 8 -24.06 -10.14 -0.77
N ASN A 9 -24.19 -8.81 -0.72
CA ASN A 9 -24.62 -8.01 -1.85
C ASN A 9 -23.42 -7.73 -2.77
N ALA A 10 -23.47 -8.28 -3.98
CA ALA A 10 -22.44 -8.09 -4.99
C ALA A 10 -22.12 -6.62 -5.26
N LEU A 11 -23.12 -5.73 -5.26
CA LEU A 11 -22.92 -4.29 -5.52
C LEU A 11 -22.03 -3.62 -4.46
N ILE A 12 -22.18 -4.00 -3.19
CA ILE A 12 -21.37 -3.45 -2.10
C ILE A 12 -19.92 -3.96 -2.19
N VAL A 13 -19.75 -5.24 -2.57
CA VAL A 13 -18.43 -5.83 -2.77
C VAL A 13 -17.72 -5.20 -3.96
N ASP A 14 -18.44 -4.95 -5.05
CA ASP A 14 -17.90 -4.31 -6.26
C ASP A 14 -17.51 -2.87 -5.96
N GLU A 15 -18.37 -2.08 -5.31
CA GLU A 15 -18.05 -0.70 -4.91
C GLU A 15 -16.84 -0.64 -3.97
N LEU A 16 -16.72 -1.57 -3.01
CA LEU A 16 -15.55 -1.69 -2.14
C LEU A 16 -14.27 -1.94 -2.96
N CYS A 17 -14.32 -2.85 -3.94
CA CYS A 17 -13.18 -3.18 -4.79
C CYS A 17 -12.80 -2.01 -5.72
N ASP A 18 -13.79 -1.33 -6.28
CA ASP A 18 -13.59 -0.19 -7.19
C ASP A 18 -12.94 0.99 -6.46
N ARG A 19 -13.44 1.34 -5.27
CA ARG A 19 -12.86 2.42 -4.45
C ARG A 19 -11.46 2.08 -3.94
N LEU A 20 -11.23 0.83 -3.54
CA LEU A 20 -9.88 0.36 -3.20
C LEU A 20 -8.93 0.53 -4.38
N THR A 21 -9.36 0.11 -5.58
CA THR A 21 -8.59 0.25 -6.82
C THR A 21 -8.31 1.72 -7.14
N GLY A 22 -9.28 2.61 -6.87
CA GLY A 22 -9.15 4.06 -7.04
C GLY A 22 -8.19 4.76 -6.06
N GLY A 23 -7.60 4.06 -5.09
CA GLY A 23 -6.62 4.65 -4.17
C GLY A 23 -7.14 4.95 -2.77
N GLU A 24 -8.41 4.65 -2.46
CA GLU A 24 -8.97 4.88 -1.12
C GLU A 24 -8.52 3.81 -0.11
N GLY A 25 -8.37 4.22 1.15
CA GLY A 25 -8.11 3.30 2.25
C GLY A 25 -9.35 2.50 2.66
N LEU A 26 -9.18 1.29 3.20
CA LEU A 26 -10.34 0.53 3.69
C LEU A 26 -11.10 1.29 4.77
N THR A 27 -10.40 1.92 5.72
CA THR A 27 -10.99 2.76 6.76
C THR A 27 -11.64 4.04 6.21
N GLU A 28 -11.23 4.51 5.04
CA GLU A 28 -11.88 5.65 4.37
C GLU A 28 -13.22 5.20 3.78
N ILE A 29 -13.23 4.06 3.09
CA ILE A 29 -14.44 3.47 2.49
C ILE A 29 -15.45 3.07 3.57
N CYS A 30 -15.00 2.37 4.62
CA CYS A 30 -15.83 1.87 5.71
C CYS A 30 -16.42 2.96 6.62
N ARG A 31 -16.08 4.24 6.41
CA ARG A 31 -16.71 5.37 7.12
C ARG A 31 -18.09 5.73 6.58
N ASP A 32 -18.40 5.36 5.35
CA ASP A 32 -19.67 5.69 4.74
C ASP A 32 -20.80 4.82 5.33
N ASP A 33 -21.96 5.43 5.57
CA ASP A 33 -23.07 4.79 6.29
C ASP A 33 -23.59 3.51 5.62
N HIS A 34 -23.50 3.43 4.27
CA HIS A 34 -23.93 2.26 3.50
C HIS A 34 -22.83 1.19 3.34
N MET A 35 -21.63 1.44 3.86
CA MET A 35 -20.49 0.53 3.77
C MET A 35 -20.38 -0.37 5.01
N PRO A 36 -19.82 -1.59 4.86
CA PRO A 36 -19.56 -2.46 5.99
C PRO A 36 -18.43 -1.88 6.85
N SER A 37 -18.45 -2.16 8.15
CA SER A 37 -17.34 -1.80 9.03
C SER A 37 -16.05 -2.57 8.69
N ASP A 38 -14.92 -1.99 9.07
CA ASP A 38 -13.58 -2.55 8.92
C ASP A 38 -13.52 -4.00 9.46
N ASP A 39 -14.06 -4.23 10.66
CA ASP A 39 -14.10 -5.55 11.32
C ASP A 39 -14.90 -6.57 10.50
N THR A 40 -16.00 -6.14 9.89
CA THR A 40 -16.84 -7.02 9.06
C THR A 40 -16.07 -7.46 7.81
N VAL A 41 -15.35 -6.53 7.17
CA VAL A 41 -14.51 -6.84 5.99
C VAL A 41 -13.37 -7.79 6.36
N TYR A 42 -12.61 -7.48 7.41
CA TYR A 42 -11.50 -8.35 7.84
C TYR A 42 -11.98 -9.74 8.26
N ARG A 43 -13.11 -9.83 8.97
CA ARG A 43 -13.72 -11.10 9.36
C ARG A 43 -14.19 -11.90 8.13
N ARG A 44 -14.71 -11.24 7.10
CA ARG A 44 -15.07 -11.91 5.84
C ARG A 44 -13.83 -12.44 5.12
N MET A 45 -12.78 -11.62 4.99
CA MET A 45 -11.50 -12.05 4.39
C MET A 45 -10.90 -13.26 5.12
N ALA A 46 -11.04 -13.37 6.44
CA ALA A 46 -10.53 -14.50 7.20
C ALA A 46 -11.33 -15.81 6.99
N ARG A 47 -12.58 -15.71 6.56
CA ARG A 47 -13.50 -16.86 6.40
C ARG A 47 -13.67 -17.31 4.95
N ASP A 48 -13.47 -16.40 4.01
CA ASP A 48 -13.77 -16.57 2.59
C ASP A 48 -12.51 -16.25 1.76
N PRO A 49 -11.75 -17.28 1.33
CA PRO A 49 -10.53 -17.10 0.55
C PRO A 49 -10.76 -16.40 -0.80
N ASP A 50 -11.90 -16.62 -1.45
CA ASP A 50 -12.21 -16.02 -2.76
C ASP A 50 -12.44 -14.51 -2.59
N PHE A 51 -13.16 -14.12 -1.53
CA PHE A 51 -13.31 -12.71 -1.16
C PHE A 51 -11.96 -12.07 -0.82
N ALA A 52 -11.12 -12.76 -0.05
CA ALA A 52 -9.79 -12.27 0.28
C ALA A 52 -8.91 -12.07 -0.98
N GLU A 53 -9.00 -12.98 -1.94
CA GLU A 53 -8.28 -12.86 -3.22
C GLU A 53 -8.78 -11.67 -4.05
N ARG A 54 -10.11 -11.45 -4.11
CA ARG A 54 -10.67 -10.26 -4.79
C ARG A 54 -10.13 -8.96 -4.19
N ILE A 55 -10.13 -8.84 -2.86
CA ILE A 55 -9.57 -7.67 -2.18
C ILE A 55 -8.07 -7.55 -2.42
N ALA A 56 -7.33 -8.66 -2.44
CA ALA A 56 -5.90 -8.65 -2.74
C ALA A 56 -5.61 -8.13 -4.16
N ARG A 57 -6.40 -8.54 -5.16
CA ARG A 57 -6.30 -8.03 -6.55
C ARG A 57 -6.63 -6.54 -6.63
N ALA A 58 -7.69 -6.10 -5.97
CA ALA A 58 -8.03 -4.67 -5.88
C ALA A 58 -6.88 -3.86 -5.25
N ARG A 59 -6.23 -4.39 -4.20
CA ARG A 59 -5.06 -3.78 -3.57
C ARG A 59 -3.83 -3.75 -4.45
N GLN A 60 -3.66 -4.70 -5.37
CA GLN A 60 -2.58 -4.66 -6.37
C GLN A 60 -2.85 -3.56 -7.42
N ALA A 61 -4.08 -3.45 -7.89
CA ALA A 61 -4.48 -2.39 -8.81
C ALA A 61 -4.40 -0.99 -8.16
N GLN A 62 -4.77 -0.88 -6.87
CA GLN A 62 -4.61 0.33 -6.06
C GLN A 62 -3.21 0.93 -6.14
N GLN A 63 -2.18 0.09 -6.32
CA GLN A 63 -0.80 0.54 -6.30
C GLN A 63 -0.41 1.35 -7.56
N GLU A 64 -1.19 1.26 -8.63
CA GLU A 64 -1.04 2.15 -9.79
C GLU A 64 -1.62 3.54 -9.52
N ALA A 65 -2.67 3.63 -8.69
CA ALA A 65 -3.32 4.89 -8.35
C ALA A 65 -2.57 5.70 -7.27
N VAL A 66 -1.84 5.02 -6.37
CA VAL A 66 -1.14 5.68 -5.26
C VAL A 66 -0.09 6.72 -5.71
N PRO A 67 0.78 6.46 -6.71
CA PRO A 67 1.72 7.46 -7.23
C PRO A 67 1.03 8.72 -7.74
N GLU A 68 -0.06 8.58 -8.49
CA GLU A 68 -0.83 9.73 -9.00
C GLU A 68 -1.41 10.55 -7.84
N LYS A 69 -1.98 9.88 -6.82
CA LYS A 69 -2.47 10.53 -5.60
C LYS A 69 -1.36 11.28 -4.87
N ILE A 70 -0.15 10.73 -4.78
CA ILE A 70 1.00 11.40 -4.16
C ILE A 70 1.35 12.68 -4.91
N VAL A 71 1.41 12.64 -6.24
CA VAL A 71 1.71 13.83 -7.07
C VAL A 71 0.63 14.89 -6.89
N GLN A 72 -0.66 14.50 -6.95
CA GLN A 72 -1.77 15.42 -6.74
C GLN A 72 -1.70 16.09 -5.37
N MET A 73 -1.45 15.33 -4.31
CA MET A 73 -1.30 15.86 -2.96
C MET A 73 -0.14 16.86 -2.87
N ALA A 74 0.97 16.61 -3.55
CA ALA A 74 2.11 17.52 -3.58
C ALA A 74 1.80 18.83 -4.31
N LEU A 75 1.03 18.78 -5.41
CA LEU A 75 0.60 19.97 -6.16
C LEU A 75 -0.40 20.83 -5.39
N GLU A 76 -1.29 20.20 -4.62
CA GLU A 76 -2.27 20.89 -3.76
C GLU A 76 -1.68 21.41 -2.44
N ALA A 77 -0.42 21.09 -2.14
CA ALA A 77 0.24 21.52 -0.92
C ALA A 77 0.42 23.05 -0.90
N THR A 78 0.09 23.65 0.24
CA THR A 78 0.29 25.07 0.50
C THR A 78 1.41 25.27 1.51
N SER A 79 1.91 26.50 1.64
CA SER A 79 2.92 26.87 2.64
C SER A 79 2.47 26.61 4.09
N GLU A 80 1.17 26.48 4.34
CA GLU A 80 0.61 26.24 5.67
C GLU A 80 0.47 24.73 5.97
N ASN A 81 0.12 23.92 4.97
CA ASN A 81 -0.21 22.50 5.17
C ASN A 81 0.88 21.52 4.71
N TRP A 82 1.97 22.00 4.09
CA TRP A 82 2.97 21.14 3.44
C TRP A 82 3.57 20.08 4.37
N GLN A 83 3.69 20.36 5.67
CA GLN A 83 4.21 19.38 6.63
C GLN A 83 3.25 18.19 6.82
N VAL A 84 1.95 18.48 6.92
CA VAL A 84 0.90 17.44 7.03
C VAL A 84 0.82 16.67 5.71
N VAL A 85 0.87 17.37 4.58
CA VAL A 85 0.90 16.73 3.26
C VAL A 85 2.11 15.83 3.09
N LYS A 86 3.30 16.30 3.48
CA LYS A 86 4.54 15.52 3.47
C LYS A 86 4.42 14.25 4.32
N LEU A 87 3.86 14.35 5.53
CA LEU A 87 3.63 13.19 6.39
C LEU A 87 2.70 12.17 5.72
N ARG A 88 1.61 12.64 5.09
CA ARG A 88 0.69 11.77 4.35
C ARG A 88 1.37 11.09 3.17
N ILE A 89 2.13 11.84 2.37
CA ILE A 89 2.91 11.29 1.24
C ILE A 89 3.86 10.18 1.72
N HIS A 90 4.59 10.40 2.81
CA HIS A 90 5.46 9.37 3.38
C HIS A 90 4.68 8.11 3.80
N ALA A 91 3.50 8.26 4.41
CA ALA A 91 2.65 7.12 4.75
C ALA A 91 2.19 6.33 3.51
N TYR A 92 1.82 7.03 2.42
CA TYR A 92 1.47 6.40 1.15
C TYR A 92 2.66 5.67 0.50
N GLN A 93 3.85 6.29 0.48
CA GLN A 93 5.07 5.67 -0.04
C GLN A 93 5.46 4.41 0.74
N TRP A 94 5.46 4.48 2.07
CA TRP A 94 5.74 3.33 2.93
C TRP A 94 4.77 2.18 2.67
N ARG A 95 3.47 2.49 2.56
CA ARG A 95 2.44 1.48 2.26
C ARG A 95 2.62 0.87 0.87
N ALA A 96 2.92 1.68 -0.15
CA ALA A 96 3.18 1.21 -1.51
C ALA A 96 4.39 0.26 -1.56
N ALA A 97 5.47 0.61 -0.85
CA ALA A 97 6.67 -0.21 -0.73
C ALA A 97 6.41 -1.57 -0.06
N LYS A 98 5.51 -1.63 0.94
CA LYS A 98 5.13 -2.89 1.60
C LYS A 98 4.20 -3.76 0.77
N LEU A 99 3.31 -3.16 -0.02
CA LEU A 99 2.33 -3.91 -0.83
C LEU A 99 2.93 -4.45 -2.13
N ALA A 100 3.86 -3.73 -2.78
CA ALA A 100 4.60 -4.21 -3.96
C ALA A 100 6.08 -3.88 -3.84
N PRO A 101 6.82 -4.64 -3.01
CA PRO A 101 8.25 -4.42 -2.82
C PRO A 101 9.03 -4.54 -4.14
N LYS A 102 8.58 -5.37 -5.09
CA LYS A 102 9.23 -5.49 -6.41
C LYS A 102 9.15 -4.22 -7.26
N LYS A 103 8.06 -3.45 -7.13
CA LYS A 103 7.78 -2.26 -7.95
C LYS A 103 8.18 -0.96 -7.24
N TYR A 104 7.85 -0.84 -5.96
CA TYR A 104 8.02 0.39 -5.17
C TYR A 104 8.93 0.24 -3.96
N GLY A 105 9.51 -0.93 -3.72
CA GLY A 105 10.51 -1.10 -2.68
C GLY A 105 11.81 -0.40 -3.07
N ASP A 106 12.52 0.13 -2.07
CA ASP A 106 13.84 0.72 -2.27
C ASP A 106 14.77 -0.35 -2.87
N LYS A 107 15.18 -0.14 -4.12
CA LYS A 107 16.16 -1.00 -4.79
C LYS A 107 17.55 -0.51 -4.40
N ILE A 108 18.10 -1.12 -3.37
CA ILE A 108 19.52 -0.95 -3.06
C ILE A 108 20.29 -1.89 -4.01
N LEU A 109 20.79 -1.33 -5.10
CA LEU A 109 21.75 -2.01 -5.97
C LEU A 109 23.13 -1.98 -5.29
N HIS A 110 23.63 -3.15 -4.91
CA HIS A 110 25.03 -3.33 -4.51
C HIS A 110 25.83 -3.79 -5.74
N GLY A 111 26.11 -2.87 -6.68
CA GLY A 111 26.75 -3.09 -8.01
C GLY A 111 25.84 -3.78 -9.06
N ASP A 112 26.04 -3.70 -10.37
CA ASP A 112 27.00 -3.03 -11.26
C ASP A 112 26.36 -1.79 -11.92
N ASP A 113 27.02 -0.64 -11.83
CA ASP A 113 26.77 0.51 -12.69
C ASP A 113 27.50 0.28 -14.02
N PRO A 114 26.88 0.39 -15.21
CA PRO A 114 27.58 0.30 -16.49
C PRO A 114 28.76 1.28 -16.61
N ASP A 115 28.68 2.43 -15.96
CA ASP A 115 29.72 3.47 -15.93
C ASP A 115 30.69 3.33 -14.75
N ASN A 116 30.40 2.44 -13.78
CA ASN A 116 31.24 2.17 -12.60
C ASN A 116 31.10 0.72 -12.10
N PRO A 117 31.60 -0.27 -12.87
CA PRO A 117 31.44 -1.69 -12.52
C PRO A 117 32.24 -2.05 -11.27
N LEU A 118 31.75 -3.03 -10.52
CA LEU A 118 32.53 -3.58 -9.41
C LEU A 118 33.80 -4.24 -9.94
N PRO A 119 34.97 -4.00 -9.32
CA PRO A 119 36.21 -4.61 -9.77
C PRO A 119 36.12 -6.13 -9.67
N LYS A 120 36.40 -6.84 -10.78
CA LYS A 120 36.40 -8.31 -10.81
C LYS A 120 37.35 -8.84 -9.72
N GLY A 121 36.82 -9.63 -8.80
CA GLY A 121 37.60 -10.24 -7.71
C GLY A 121 37.45 -9.59 -6.33
N PHE A 122 36.45 -8.74 -6.10
CA PHE A 122 36.16 -8.25 -4.74
C PHE A 122 35.59 -9.37 -3.86
N SER A 123 36.02 -9.42 -2.61
CA SER A 123 35.49 -10.30 -1.58
C SER A 123 34.62 -9.49 -0.61
N VAL A 124 33.38 -9.92 -0.41
CA VAL A 124 32.49 -9.35 0.61
C VAL A 124 32.61 -10.18 1.88
N ASN A 125 33.21 -9.60 2.92
CA ASN A 125 33.22 -10.20 4.25
C ASN A 125 32.06 -9.62 5.06
N LEU A 126 31.02 -10.43 5.24
CA LEU A 126 29.91 -10.09 6.13
C LEU A 126 30.34 -10.35 7.58
N VAL A 127 30.61 -9.29 8.32
CA VAL A 127 30.87 -9.37 9.77
C VAL A 127 29.58 -9.01 10.49
N LYS A 128 29.12 -9.87 11.40
CA LYS A 128 28.01 -9.55 12.30
C LYS A 128 28.45 -8.35 13.13
N ALA A 129 27.67 -7.27 13.16
CA ALA A 129 27.95 -6.14 14.03
C ALA A 129 28.08 -6.68 15.47
N ASP A 130 29.25 -6.49 16.08
CA ASP A 130 29.42 -6.80 17.49
C ASP A 130 28.37 -6.01 18.26
N ALA A 131 27.64 -6.70 19.13
CA ALA A 131 26.68 -6.05 20.01
C ALA A 131 27.48 -5.06 20.87
N ALA A 132 27.40 -3.78 20.51
CA ALA A 132 28.05 -2.70 21.24
C ALA A 132 27.68 -2.83 22.73
N SER A 133 28.72 -3.00 23.56
CA SER A 133 28.64 -2.83 25.03
C SER A 133 28.49 -1.36 25.38
#